data_AF-A0AAU4SJB2-F1
#
_entry.id   AF-A0AAU4SJB2-F1
#
_cell.length_a   1.000
_cell.length_b   1.000
_cell.length_c   1.000
_cell.angle_alpha   90.00
_cell.angle_beta   90.00
_cell.angle_gamma   90.00
#
_symmetry.space_group_name_H-M   'P 1'
#
loop_
_entity.id
_entity.type
_entity.pdbx_description
1 polymer ?
#
loop_
_entity_poly.entity_id
_entity_poly.type
_entity_poly.pdbx_seq_one_letter_code
_entity_poly.pdbx_strand_id
1 'polypeptide(L)' 'MSDGRSRPAGATAEEVMWEHFRRQLAAGRVASGAELDRVAGTNNYGRAVLARWRRTGRIPDTVGGAPMNGGRSHS' A
#
# COMPACT_ATOMS: atom_id res chain seq x y z
N MET A 1 18.28 -7.79 26.21
CA MET A 1 16.88 -7.38 26.01
C MET A 1 16.57 -7.62 24.55
N SER A 2 15.56 -8.44 24.25
CA SER A 2 15.26 -8.81 22.87
C SER A 2 14.46 -7.70 22.23
N ASP A 3 15.03 -7.00 21.25
CA ASP A 3 14.33 -6.08 20.36
C ASP A 3 13.35 -6.87 19.47
N GLY A 4 12.27 -7.34 20.10
CA GLY A 4 11.06 -7.73 19.42
C GLY A 4 10.63 -6.51 18.63
N ARG A 5 10.79 -6.59 17.32
CA ARG A 5 10.30 -5.65 16.31
C ARG A 5 8.76 -5.71 16.26
N SER A 6 8.17 -5.55 17.44
CA SER A 6 6.76 -5.60 17.74
C SER A 6 6.15 -4.43 17.01
N ARG A 7 5.12 -4.74 16.22
CA ARG A 7 4.10 -3.78 15.83
C ARG A 7 3.89 -2.79 16.98
N PRO A 8 3.85 -1.46 16.74
CA PRO A 8 3.58 -0.51 17.82
C PRO A 8 2.36 -1.03 18.57
N ALA A 9 2.50 -1.29 19.88
CA ALA A 9 1.48 -1.94 20.67
C ALA A 9 0.25 -1.01 20.71
N GLY A 10 -0.68 -1.19 19.76
CA GLY A 10 -1.83 -0.31 19.54
C GLY A 10 -2.06 0.10 18.08
N ALA A 11 -1.07 -0.01 17.18
CA ALA A 11 -1.28 0.30 15.77
C ALA A 11 -2.11 -0.81 15.10
N THR A 12 -3.20 -0.40 14.45
CA THR A 12 -4.03 -1.24 13.61
C THR A 12 -3.24 -1.72 12.39
N ALA A 13 -3.65 -2.84 11.80
CA ALA A 13 -3.05 -3.34 10.57
C ALA A 13 -3.06 -2.27 9.47
N GLU A 14 -4.14 -1.49 9.36
CA GLU A 14 -4.28 -0.43 8.36
C GLU A 14 -3.26 0.71 8.55
N GLU A 15 -2.93 1.07 9.80
CA GLU A 15 -1.92 2.11 10.10
C GLU A 15 -0.50 1.65 9.73
N VAL A 16 -0.15 0.41 10.08
CA VAL A 16 1.14 -0.20 9.70
C VAL A 16 1.29 -0.24 8.18
N MET A 17 0.22 -0.65 7.48
CA MET A 17 0.17 -0.65 6.02
C MET A 17 0.33 0.76 5.46
N TRP A 18 -0.32 1.77 6.05
CA TRP A 18 -0.27 3.15 5.58
C TRP A 18 1.13 3.76 5.72
N GLU A 19 1.80 3.52 6.85
CA GLU A 19 3.18 3.96 7.05
C GLU A 19 4.11 3.34 6.01
N HIS A 20 4.00 2.04 5.78
CA HIS A 20 4.80 1.35 4.78
C HIS A 20 4.53 1.86 3.37
N PHE A 21 3.25 2.04 3.02
CA PHE A 21 2.84 2.58 1.72
C PHE A 21 3.45 3.96 1.47
N ARG A 22 3.41 4.87 2.46
CA ARG A 22 4.01 6.20 2.34
C ARG A 22 5.52 6.16 2.13
N ARG A 23 6.23 5.26 2.83
CA ARG A 23 7.67 5.07 2.66
C ARG A 23 8.01 4.57 1.25
N GLN A 24 7.24 3.61 0.74
CA GLN A 24 7.43 3.14 -0.65
C GLN A 24 7.16 4.26 -1.66
N LEU A 25 6.09 5.04 -1.45
CA LEU A 25 5.73 6.15 -2.34
C LEU A 25 6.80 7.25 -2.35
N ALA A 26 7.36 7.59 -1.19
CA ALA A 26 8.49 8.52 -1.08
C ALA A 26 9.75 8.01 -1.79
N ALA A 27 9.92 6.68 -1.90
CA ALA A 27 10.98 6.03 -2.67
C ALA A 27 10.63 5.83 -4.16
N GLY A 28 9.51 6.41 -4.64
CA GLY A 28 9.05 6.29 -6.02
C GLY A 28 8.45 4.92 -6.38
N ARG A 29 8.12 4.09 -5.39
CA ARG A 29 7.53 2.75 -5.58
C ARG A 29 6.12 2.70 -5.01
N VAL A 30 5.35 1.72 -5.47
CA VAL A 30 3.99 1.48 -4.97
C VAL A 30 3.95 0.13 -4.27
N ALA A 31 3.58 0.14 -2.98
CA ALA A 31 3.40 -1.09 -2.24
C ALA A 31 2.18 -1.87 -2.76
N SER A 32 2.37 -3.14 -3.09
CA SER A 32 1.29 -4.07 -3.45
C SER A 32 0.54 -4.57 -2.21
N GLY A 33 -0.67 -5.10 -2.41
CA GLY A 33 -1.47 -5.65 -1.30
C GLY A 33 -0.76 -6.79 -0.56
N ALA A 34 0.02 -7.60 -1.27
CA ALA A 34 0.81 -8.67 -0.68
C ALA A 34 2.01 -8.15 0.14
N GLU A 35 2.60 -7.02 -0.23
CA GLU A 35 3.60 -6.35 0.61
C GLU A 35 2.98 -5.79 1.88
N LEU A 36 1.80 -5.17 1.76
CA LEU A 36 1.04 -4.66 2.89
C LEU A 36 0.67 -5.78 3.87
N ASP A 37 0.23 -6.93 3.35
CA ASP A 37 -0.07 -8.12 4.15
C ASP A 37 1.16 -8.62 4.93
N ARG A 38 2.34 -8.66 4.28
CA ARG A 38 3.59 -9.07 4.92
C ARG A 38 4.02 -8.15 6.07
N VAL A 39 3.85 -6.83 5.94
CA VAL A 39 4.25 -5.89 7.00
C VAL A 39 3.25 -5.83 8.15
N ALA A 40 1.97 -6.08 7.89
CA ALA A 40 0.93 -6.06 8.91
C ALA A 40 0.72 -7.42 9.62
N GLY A 41 1.25 -8.51 9.03
CA GLY A 41 1.02 -9.88 9.49
C GLY A 41 -0.39 -10.38 9.18
N THR A 42 -0.98 -9.91 8.08
CA THR A 42 -2.34 -10.27 7.65
C THR A 42 -2.31 -11.14 6.39
N ASN A 43 -3.43 -11.80 6.09
CA ASN A 43 -3.59 -12.58 4.87
C ASN A 43 -4.75 -12.00 4.06
N ASN A 44 -4.48 -11.57 2.82
CA ASN A 44 -5.44 -10.96 1.87
C ASN A 44 -6.08 -9.63 2.32
N TYR A 45 -5.71 -9.07 3.47
CA TYR A 45 -6.28 -7.83 3.97
C TYR A 45 -5.70 -6.61 3.23
N GLY A 46 -4.42 -6.64 2.87
CA GLY A 46 -3.73 -5.55 2.18
C GLY A 46 -4.35 -5.20 0.83
N ARG A 47 -4.93 -6.17 0.11
CA ARG A 47 -5.68 -5.92 -1.12
C ARG A 47 -6.98 -5.14 -0.86
N ALA A 48 -7.73 -5.52 0.18
CA ALA A 48 -8.96 -4.83 0.57
C ALA A 48 -8.69 -3.40 1.02
N VAL A 49 -7.61 -3.20 1.78
CA VAL A 49 -7.15 -1.88 2.24
C VAL A 49 -6.78 -0.98 1.06
N LEU A 50 -6.01 -1.47 0.08
CA LEU A 50 -5.72 -0.70 -1.14
C LEU A 50 -6.99 -0.33 -1.91
N ALA A 51 -7.92 -1.28 -2.07
CA ALA A 51 -9.19 -1.01 -2.72
C ALA A 51 -9.99 0.06 -1.98
N ARG A 52 -10.02 0.02 -0.64
CA ARG A 52 -10.64 1.04 0.20
C ARG A 52 -9.99 2.40 -0.01
N TRP A 53 -8.67 2.48 0.05
CA TRP A 53 -7.95 3.75 -0.12
C TRP A 53 -8.18 4.37 -1.50
N ARG A 54 -8.27 3.56 -2.57
CA ARG A 54 -8.63 4.05 -3.90
C ARG A 54 -10.07 4.58 -3.93
N ARG A 55 -11.03 3.83 -3.38
CA ARG A 55 -12.45 4.23 -3.33
C ARG A 55 -12.69 5.51 -2.53
N THR A 56 -11.92 5.73 -1.46
CA THR A 56 -12.03 6.94 -0.64
C THR A 56 -11.16 8.09 -1.16
N GLY A 57 -10.46 7.93 -2.29
CA GLY A 57 -9.54 8.94 -2.84
C GLY A 57 -8.30 9.20 -1.99
N ARG A 58 -7.96 8.30 -1.05
CA ARG A 58 -6.76 8.41 -0.19
C ARG A 58 -5.47 8.13 -0.98
N ILE A 59 -5.56 7.30 -2.02
CA ILE A 59 -4.49 7.06 -3.00
C ILE A 59 -5.07 7.13 -4.41
N PRO A 60 -4.29 7.51 -5.44
CA PRO A 60 -4.73 7.46 -6.82
C PRO A 60 -5.09 6.03 -7.26
N ASP A 61 -6.07 5.90 -8.15
CA ASP A 61 -6.44 4.61 -8.75
C ASP A 61 -5.29 4.00 -9.57
N THR A 62 -4.45 4.86 -10.16
CA THR A 62 -3.27 4.52 -10.96
C THR A 62 -2.08 4.03 -10.13
N VAL A 63 -2.12 4.18 -8.81
CA VAL A 63 -1.02 3.75 -7.94
C VAL A 63 -1.14 2.24 -7.72
N GLY A 64 -0.38 1.48 -8.51
CA GLY A 64 -0.26 0.02 -8.43
C GLY A 64 -0.79 -0.76 -9.64
N GLY A 65 -1.33 -0.06 -10.63
CA GLY A 65 -1.45 -0.55 -12.00
C GLY A 65 -0.67 0.44 -12.85
N ALA A 66 0.41 0.00 -13.49
CA ALA A 66 1.11 0.85 -14.44
C ALA A 66 0.07 1.56 -15.34
N PRO A 67 0.15 2.88 -15.56
CA PRO A 67 -0.56 3.46 -16.69
C PRO A 67 -0.03 2.69 -17.90
N MET A 68 -0.88 1.93 -18.58
CA MET A 68 -0.55 1.45 -19.91
C MET A 68 -0.37 2.70 -20.76
N ASN A 69 0.88 3.14 -20.89
CA ASN A 69 1.29 4.09 -21.89
C ASN A 69 1.14 3.36 -23.23
N GLY A 70 -0.03 3.52 -23.83
CA GLY A 70 -0.38 2.99 -25.14
C GLY A 70 -1.62 3.70 -25.65
N GLY A 71 -1.41 4.80 -26.38
CA GLY A 71 -2.47 5.40 -27.20
C GLY A 71 -2.85 6.85 -26.90
N ARG A 72 -1.87 7.76 -26.82
CA ARG A 72 -2.11 9.07 -27.45
C ARG A 72 -1.82 8.92 -28.94
N SER A 73 -2.85 8.64 -29.72
CA SER A 73 -2.88 9.00 -31.14
C SER A 73 -3.92 10.10 -31.28
N HIS A 74 -3.45 11.36 -31.20
CA HIS A 74 -4.09 12.43 -31.93
C HIS A 74 -3.46 12.44 -33.32
N SER A 75 -4.26 12.16 -34.34
CA SER A 75 -4.10 12.67 -35.71
C SER A 75 -5.46 12.56 -36.39
#